data_AF-S2STL2-F1
#
_entry.id   AF-S2STL2-F1
#
_cell.length_a   1.000
_cell.length_b   1.000
_cell.length_c   1.000
_cell.angle_alpha   90.00
_cell.angle_beta   90.00
_cell.angle_gamma   90.00
#
_symmetry.space_group_name_H-M   'P 1'
#
loop_
_entity.id
_entity.type
_entity.pdbx_description
1 polymer ?
#
loop_
_entity_poly.entity_id
_entity_poly.type
_entity_poly.pdbx_seq_one_letter_code
_entity_poly.pdbx_strand_id
1 'polypeptide(L)'
;KQHLPFLYRVHETPDADRIKEFMEFIASFGITVPMKKGKEITPKQLQDVVTDVTGTPEEAMVSVKMLRSLKQARYSPDPLGHFGLAAKYYCHFTSPIRRYPDLVAHRLIRDYAVEGTGDDIKASWNKKLPDIAAQASMAERRSIDAERAVDDLKKAEFMADKVGEEFDAVVSGVTSFGMFVALPNTVEGLVHITRMTDDYYSFIDSQMALVGERTKRTYRIGQSLRVKLDNVDIDQRQVDFSLIPDENTPTSDLGKFVKKEDRRERRPNGNKPGFGNNNHGGPNRNQHNNRPRKPAGAPHQGKHYNAKRGTK
;
A
#
# COMPACT_ATOMS: atom_id res chain seq x y z
N LYS A 1 -35.95 6.20 -16.00
CA LYS A 1 -34.56 5.86 -16.41
C LYS A 1 -34.64 4.83 -17.53
N GLN A 2 -33.82 4.94 -18.57
CA GLN A 2 -33.92 4.07 -19.76
C GLN A 2 -33.20 2.71 -19.63
N HIS A 3 -32.50 2.44 -18.51
CA HIS A 3 -31.81 1.17 -18.22
C HIS A 3 -30.93 0.66 -19.38
N LEU A 4 -30.18 1.58 -20.00
CA LEU A 4 -29.30 1.27 -21.12
C LEU A 4 -27.92 0.83 -20.60
N PRO A 5 -27.27 -0.14 -21.27
CA PRO A 5 -25.88 -0.46 -21.02
C PRO A 5 -25.01 0.79 -21.15
N PHE A 6 -24.15 1.03 -20.18
CA PHE A 6 -23.28 2.20 -20.19
C PHE A 6 -21.97 1.90 -19.47
N LEU A 7 -20.96 2.75 -19.68
CA LEU A 7 -19.68 2.65 -19.00
C LEU A 7 -19.62 3.65 -17.84
N TYR A 8 -19.57 3.16 -16.62
CA TYR A 8 -19.52 3.96 -15.41
C TYR A 8 -18.08 4.11 -14.90
N ARG A 9 -17.80 5.24 -14.29
CA ARG A 9 -16.63 5.42 -13.42
C ARG A 9 -17.10 5.18 -12.00
N VAL A 10 -16.72 4.05 -11.44
CA VAL A 10 -17.19 3.61 -10.12
C VAL A 10 -16.10 3.77 -9.08
N HIS A 11 -16.52 4.10 -7.87
CA HIS A 11 -15.70 4.08 -6.68
C HIS A 11 -16.59 3.53 -5.58
N GLU A 12 -16.44 2.23 -5.31
CA GLU A 12 -17.32 1.48 -4.43
C GLU A 12 -17.18 1.94 -2.97
N THR A 13 -18.10 1.49 -2.12
CA THR A 13 -17.98 1.69 -0.68
C THR A 13 -16.73 0.97 -0.17
N PRO A 14 -15.97 1.60 0.75
CA PRO A 14 -14.79 1.01 1.35
C PRO A 14 -15.08 -0.32 2.05
N ASP A 15 -14.07 -1.19 2.16
CA ASP A 15 -14.21 -2.47 2.86
C ASP A 15 -14.43 -2.25 4.36
N ALA A 16 -15.32 -3.04 4.95
CA ALA A 16 -15.74 -2.87 6.35
C ALA A 16 -14.55 -2.94 7.33
N ASP A 17 -13.59 -3.86 7.08
CA ASP A 17 -12.41 -4.01 7.92
C ASP A 17 -11.49 -2.78 7.86
N ARG A 18 -11.27 -2.23 6.66
CA ARG A 18 -10.46 -1.01 6.48
C ARG A 18 -11.08 0.19 7.16
N ILE A 19 -12.41 0.31 7.10
CA ILE A 19 -13.14 1.36 7.82
C ILE A 19 -13.05 1.17 9.31
N LYS A 20 -13.19 -0.07 9.81
CA LYS A 20 -13.05 -0.37 11.23
C LYS A 20 -11.66 0.05 11.74
N GLU A 21 -10.60 -0.33 11.03
CA GLU A 21 -9.24 0.09 11.38
C GLU A 21 -9.06 1.62 11.36
N PHE A 22 -9.64 2.30 10.37
CA PHE A 22 -9.62 3.77 10.32
C PHE A 22 -10.35 4.39 11.52
N MET A 23 -11.51 3.85 11.91
CA MET A 23 -12.28 4.32 13.07
C MET A 23 -11.53 4.12 14.38
N GLU A 24 -10.91 2.95 14.58
CA GLU A 24 -10.07 2.67 15.75
C GLU A 24 -8.86 3.63 15.82
N PHE A 25 -8.27 3.93 14.66
CA PHE A 25 -7.19 4.89 14.56
C PHE A 25 -7.61 6.31 14.95
N ILE A 26 -8.69 6.86 14.39
CA ILE A 26 -9.13 8.23 14.72
C ILE A 26 -9.68 8.36 16.16
N ALA A 27 -10.24 7.27 16.72
CA ALA A 27 -10.67 7.23 18.11
C ALA A 27 -9.51 7.45 19.10
N SER A 28 -8.28 7.08 18.72
CA SER A 28 -7.10 7.35 19.54
C SER A 28 -6.76 8.85 19.68
N PHE A 29 -7.31 9.69 18.78
CA PHE A 29 -7.23 11.15 18.84
C PHE A 29 -8.50 11.79 19.41
N GLY A 30 -9.40 10.99 19.99
CA GLY A 30 -10.66 11.47 20.56
C GLY A 30 -11.74 11.79 19.52
N ILE A 31 -11.51 11.49 18.25
CA ILE A 31 -12.47 11.71 17.17
C ILE A 31 -13.38 10.49 17.07
N THR A 32 -14.69 10.71 17.10
CA THR A 32 -15.67 9.62 16.99
C THR A 32 -16.64 9.89 15.87
N VAL A 33 -16.87 8.89 15.03
CA VAL A 33 -17.87 8.98 13.96
C VAL A 33 -19.12 8.22 14.40
N PRO A 34 -20.29 8.87 14.45
CA PRO A 34 -21.52 8.21 14.82
C PRO A 34 -21.92 7.21 13.74
N MET A 35 -21.76 5.91 14.02
CA MET A 35 -22.14 4.82 13.13
C MET A 35 -23.44 4.17 13.62
N LYS A 36 -24.50 4.20 12.80
CA LYS A 36 -25.73 3.46 13.09
C LYS A 36 -25.50 1.97 12.87
N LYS A 37 -25.94 1.12 13.81
CA LYS A 37 -25.78 -0.34 13.73
C LYS A 37 -26.29 -0.88 12.38
N GLY A 38 -25.44 -1.60 11.66
CA GLY A 38 -25.78 -2.19 10.37
C GLY A 38 -25.86 -1.24 9.17
N LYS A 39 -25.41 0.02 9.31
CA LYS A 39 -25.28 0.95 8.18
C LYS A 39 -23.84 1.11 7.74
N GLU A 40 -23.65 1.15 6.42
CA GLU A 40 -22.38 1.50 5.80
C GLU A 40 -21.99 2.95 6.10
N ILE A 41 -20.69 3.22 6.05
CA ILE A 41 -20.17 4.58 6.16
C ILE A 41 -20.60 5.41 4.95
N THR A 42 -20.85 6.69 5.17
CA THR A 42 -21.22 7.64 4.12
C THR A 42 -20.06 8.59 3.79
N PRO A 43 -20.01 9.13 2.56
CA PRO A 43 -19.00 10.13 2.20
C PRO A 43 -19.05 11.38 3.11
N LYS A 44 -20.26 11.78 3.54
CA LYS A 44 -20.45 12.93 4.42
C LYS A 44 -19.80 12.72 5.79
N GLN A 45 -19.95 11.54 6.38
CA GLN A 45 -19.28 11.22 7.65
C GLN A 45 -17.76 11.29 7.56
N LEU A 46 -17.16 10.84 6.45
CA LEU A 46 -15.72 10.97 6.25
C LEU A 46 -15.30 12.43 6.00
N GLN A 47 -16.11 13.20 5.29
CA GLN A 47 -15.88 14.63 5.09
C GLN A 47 -15.90 15.40 6.42
N ASP A 48 -16.82 15.05 7.32
CA ASP A 48 -16.89 15.66 8.65
C ASP A 48 -15.61 15.36 9.46
N VAL A 49 -15.09 14.12 9.42
CA VAL A 49 -13.79 13.78 10.05
C VAL A 49 -12.65 14.66 9.53
N VAL A 50 -12.53 14.83 8.21
CA VAL A 50 -11.50 15.69 7.60
C VAL A 50 -11.65 17.13 8.08
N THR A 51 -12.89 17.60 8.21
CA THR A 51 -13.19 18.97 8.65
C THR A 51 -12.80 19.17 10.11
N ASP A 52 -13.06 18.20 10.97
CA ASP A 52 -12.71 18.24 12.40
C ASP A 52 -11.20 18.24 12.65
N VAL A 53 -10.41 17.62 11.77
CA VAL A 53 -8.93 17.57 11.88
C VAL A 53 -8.22 18.66 11.10
N THR A 54 -8.94 19.50 10.36
CA THR A 54 -8.31 20.55 9.54
C THR A 54 -7.59 21.55 10.45
N GLY A 55 -6.29 21.75 10.21
CA GLY A 55 -5.42 22.63 10.99
C GLY A 55 -4.89 22.01 12.28
N THR A 56 -5.22 20.76 12.61
CA THR A 56 -4.62 20.06 13.76
C THR A 56 -3.32 19.36 13.36
N PRO A 57 -2.41 19.07 14.32
CA PRO A 57 -1.18 18.32 14.04
C PRO A 57 -1.42 16.93 13.43
N GLU A 58 -2.60 16.35 13.63
CA GLU A 58 -2.98 15.01 13.16
C GLU A 58 -3.55 15.00 11.73
N GLU A 59 -3.85 16.16 11.14
CA GLU A 59 -4.54 16.29 9.84
C GLU A 59 -3.93 15.40 8.76
N ALA A 60 -2.60 15.46 8.60
CA ALA A 60 -1.88 14.74 7.58
C ALA A 60 -2.01 13.22 7.75
N MET A 61 -1.85 12.73 8.98
CA MET A 61 -1.90 11.30 9.29
C MET A 61 -3.32 10.74 9.14
N VAL A 62 -4.33 11.48 9.61
CA VAL A 62 -5.74 11.12 9.45
C VAL A 62 -6.13 11.09 7.98
N SER A 63 -5.73 12.10 7.21
CA SER A 63 -5.99 12.15 5.77
C SER A 63 -5.36 10.98 5.02
N VAL A 64 -4.09 10.64 5.32
CA VAL A 64 -3.41 9.51 4.71
C VAL A 64 -4.06 8.18 5.08
N LYS A 65 -4.38 7.94 6.36
CA LYS A 65 -5.06 6.70 6.79
C LYS A 65 -6.45 6.60 6.17
N MET A 66 -7.20 7.70 6.10
CA MET A 66 -8.51 7.75 5.45
C MET A 66 -8.40 7.36 3.99
N LEU A 67 -7.53 8.01 3.21
CA LEU A 67 -7.36 7.72 1.78
C LEU A 67 -6.95 6.27 1.52
N ARG A 68 -6.08 5.69 2.37
CA ARG A 68 -5.69 4.27 2.29
C ARG A 68 -6.81 3.30 2.62
N SER A 69 -7.82 3.73 3.39
CA SER A 69 -9.01 2.92 3.68
C SER A 69 -9.97 2.82 2.49
N LEU A 70 -9.91 3.78 1.55
CA LEU A 70 -10.78 3.83 0.38
C LEU A 70 -10.36 2.82 -0.71
N LYS A 71 -11.31 2.52 -1.60
CA LYS A 71 -11.06 1.69 -2.79
C LYS A 71 -10.52 2.54 -3.93
N GLN A 72 -9.73 1.92 -4.81
CA GLN A 72 -9.35 2.57 -6.06
C GLN A 72 -10.56 2.64 -7.00
N ALA A 73 -10.79 3.80 -7.63
CA ALA A 73 -11.80 3.93 -8.66
C ALA A 73 -11.44 3.13 -9.92
N ARG A 74 -12.46 2.64 -10.63
CA ARG A 74 -12.30 1.83 -11.85
C ARG A 74 -13.44 2.04 -12.83
N TYR A 75 -13.29 1.54 -14.04
CA TYR A 75 -14.40 1.47 -14.99
C TYR A 75 -15.23 0.20 -14.76
N SER A 76 -16.55 0.30 -14.93
CA SER A 76 -17.49 -0.82 -14.76
C SER A 76 -18.71 -0.65 -15.66
N PRO A 77 -19.27 -1.74 -16.24
CA PRO A 77 -20.60 -1.68 -16.85
C PRO A 77 -21.72 -1.51 -15.81
N ASP A 78 -21.46 -1.89 -14.57
CA ASP A 78 -22.45 -1.81 -13.49
C ASP A 78 -22.42 -0.43 -12.79
N PRO A 79 -23.59 0.18 -12.52
CA PRO A 79 -23.70 1.48 -11.86
C PRO A 79 -23.53 1.35 -10.33
N LEU A 80 -22.33 1.03 -9.88
CA LEU A 80 -21.99 0.80 -8.46
C LEU A 80 -21.83 2.09 -7.62
N GLY A 81 -22.09 3.26 -8.23
CA GLY A 81 -21.90 4.56 -7.60
C GLY A 81 -20.44 5.01 -7.50
N HIS A 82 -20.26 6.25 -7.05
CA HIS A 82 -18.95 6.87 -6.85
C HIS A 82 -18.87 7.53 -5.47
N PHE A 83 -18.43 6.75 -4.49
CA PHE A 83 -18.37 7.12 -3.08
C PHE A 83 -17.57 8.41 -2.84
N GLY A 84 -16.37 8.55 -3.41
CA GLY A 84 -15.55 9.76 -3.26
C GLY A 84 -16.17 11.05 -3.84
N LEU A 85 -17.19 10.93 -4.71
CA LEU A 85 -17.92 12.08 -5.29
C LEU A 85 -19.35 12.19 -4.75
N ALA A 86 -19.73 11.32 -3.79
CA ALA A 86 -21.10 11.17 -3.31
C ALA A 86 -22.16 11.05 -4.44
N ALA A 87 -21.79 10.44 -5.57
CA ALA A 87 -22.64 10.39 -6.77
C ALA A 87 -23.22 8.98 -6.99
N LYS A 88 -24.54 8.89 -7.25
CA LYS A 88 -25.21 7.61 -7.54
C LYS A 88 -24.86 7.07 -8.93
N TYR A 89 -24.69 7.94 -9.91
CA TYR A 89 -24.27 7.59 -11.26
C TYR A 89 -23.20 8.58 -11.69
N TYR A 90 -22.05 8.07 -12.11
CA TYR A 90 -20.96 8.88 -12.60
C TYR A 90 -20.26 8.17 -13.76
N CYS A 91 -19.84 8.94 -14.75
CA CYS A 91 -19.08 8.45 -15.89
C CYS A 91 -18.16 9.57 -16.38
N HIS A 92 -17.07 9.18 -17.05
CA HIS A 92 -16.23 10.13 -17.77
C HIS A 92 -16.79 10.32 -19.19
N PHE A 93 -16.91 11.57 -19.61
CA PHE A 93 -17.47 11.95 -20.92
C PHE A 93 -16.70 13.08 -21.62
N THR A 94 -16.04 13.95 -20.85
CA THR A 94 -15.54 15.25 -21.31
C THR A 94 -14.17 15.21 -21.99
N SER A 95 -13.52 14.05 -22.14
CA SER A 95 -12.16 13.97 -22.70
C SER A 95 -11.93 12.77 -23.64
N PRO A 96 -12.73 12.62 -24.72
CA PRO A 96 -12.62 11.48 -25.66
C PRO A 96 -11.29 11.41 -26.41
N ILE A 97 -10.56 12.52 -26.53
CA ILE A 97 -9.24 12.56 -27.19
C ILE A 97 -8.17 11.79 -26.41
N ARG A 98 -8.24 11.83 -25.07
CA ARG A 98 -7.19 11.28 -24.17
C ARG A 98 -7.66 10.15 -23.26
N ARG A 99 -8.95 9.78 -23.32
CA ARG A 99 -9.54 8.70 -22.54
C ARG A 99 -10.48 7.88 -23.41
N TYR A 100 -10.13 6.63 -23.66
CA TYR A 100 -10.96 5.71 -24.44
C TYR A 100 -12.37 5.48 -23.86
N PRO A 101 -12.57 5.43 -22.52
CA PRO A 101 -13.91 5.35 -21.92
C PRO A 101 -14.86 6.49 -22.32
N ASP A 102 -14.34 7.71 -22.42
CA ASP A 102 -15.12 8.87 -22.88
C ASP A 102 -15.53 8.70 -24.35
N LEU A 103 -14.63 8.21 -25.22
CA LEU A 103 -14.99 7.89 -26.61
C LEU A 103 -16.08 6.82 -26.70
N VAL A 104 -16.03 5.81 -25.83
CA VAL A 104 -17.07 4.78 -25.74
C VAL A 104 -18.39 5.38 -25.28
N ALA A 105 -18.38 6.28 -24.29
CA ALA A 105 -19.58 7.02 -23.87
C ALA A 105 -20.20 7.82 -25.02
N HIS A 106 -19.38 8.51 -25.82
CA HIS A 106 -19.84 9.23 -27.03
C HIS A 106 -20.48 8.28 -28.05
N ARG A 107 -19.86 7.12 -28.32
CA ARG A 107 -20.40 6.11 -29.24
C ARG A 107 -21.71 5.53 -28.75
N LEU A 108 -21.82 5.18 -27.47
CA LEU A 108 -23.06 4.69 -26.86
C LEU A 108 -24.20 5.71 -27.04
N ILE A 109 -23.96 6.99 -26.72
CA ILE A 109 -24.95 8.06 -26.88
C ILE A 109 -25.39 8.20 -28.33
N ARG A 110 -24.44 8.19 -29.27
CA ARG A 110 -24.73 8.25 -30.71
C ARG A 110 -25.56 7.06 -31.17
N ASP A 111 -25.13 5.85 -30.83
CA ASP A 111 -25.81 4.62 -31.25
C ASP A 111 -27.24 4.58 -30.72
N TYR A 112 -27.46 4.95 -29.45
CA TYR A 112 -28.81 5.03 -28.89
C TYR A 112 -29.68 6.11 -29.52
N ALA A 113 -29.08 7.20 -30.00
CA ALA A 113 -29.80 8.28 -30.68
C ALA A 113 -30.16 7.95 -32.14
N VAL A 114 -29.30 7.20 -32.84
CA VAL A 114 -29.46 6.89 -34.28
C VAL A 114 -30.16 5.56 -34.51
N GLU A 115 -29.69 4.51 -33.86
CA GLU A 115 -30.16 3.13 -34.03
C GLU A 115 -31.29 2.78 -33.05
N GLY A 116 -31.50 3.63 -32.03
CA GLY A 116 -32.51 3.44 -30.99
C GLY A 116 -32.05 2.57 -29.83
N THR A 117 -33.01 2.06 -29.06
CA THR A 117 -32.76 1.35 -27.78
C THR A 117 -33.30 -0.08 -27.77
N GLY A 118 -33.36 -0.70 -28.96
CA GLY A 118 -33.76 -2.10 -29.12
C GLY A 118 -32.82 -3.08 -28.43
N ASP A 119 -33.30 -4.30 -28.20
CA ASP A 119 -32.57 -5.31 -27.43
C ASP A 119 -31.30 -5.80 -28.12
N ASP A 120 -31.26 -5.80 -29.46
CA ASP A 120 -30.07 -6.19 -30.23
C ASP A 120 -28.89 -5.25 -29.97
N ILE A 121 -29.14 -3.94 -29.95
CA ILE A 121 -28.12 -2.91 -29.68
C ILE A 121 -27.63 -3.04 -28.24
N LYS A 122 -28.56 -3.22 -27.29
CA LYS A 122 -28.21 -3.42 -25.88
C LYS A 122 -27.37 -4.69 -25.69
N ALA A 123 -27.74 -5.80 -26.33
CA ALA A 123 -27.01 -7.06 -26.24
C ALA A 123 -25.59 -6.94 -26.82
N SER A 124 -25.45 -6.25 -27.96
CA SER A 124 -24.15 -5.95 -28.57
C SER A 124 -23.23 -5.19 -27.62
N TRP A 125 -23.74 -4.15 -26.94
CA TRP A 125 -22.96 -3.37 -25.98
C TRP A 125 -22.69 -4.12 -24.68
N ASN A 126 -23.66 -4.84 -24.12
CA ASN A 126 -23.47 -5.67 -22.92
C ASN A 126 -22.36 -6.70 -23.10
N LYS A 127 -22.18 -7.25 -24.30
CA LYS A 127 -21.09 -8.17 -24.60
C LYS A 127 -19.71 -7.49 -24.60
N LYS A 128 -19.62 -6.22 -24.99
CA LYS A 128 -18.36 -5.48 -25.19
C LYS A 128 -17.90 -4.71 -23.95
N LEU A 129 -18.83 -4.16 -23.18
CA LEU A 129 -18.53 -3.25 -22.08
C LEU A 129 -17.66 -3.84 -20.97
N PRO A 130 -17.82 -5.11 -20.54
CA PRO A 130 -16.95 -5.71 -19.53
C PRO A 130 -15.47 -5.69 -19.93
N ASP A 131 -15.16 -6.10 -21.15
CA ASP A 131 -13.79 -6.13 -21.66
C ASP A 131 -13.21 -4.72 -21.81
N ILE A 132 -14.00 -3.79 -22.33
CA ILE A 132 -13.62 -2.37 -22.45
C ILE A 132 -13.31 -1.78 -21.06
N ALA A 133 -14.15 -2.06 -20.06
CA ALA A 133 -13.96 -1.57 -18.70
C ALA A 133 -12.67 -2.12 -18.06
N ALA A 134 -12.41 -3.41 -18.23
CA ALA A 134 -11.21 -4.07 -17.73
C ALA A 134 -9.95 -3.49 -18.39
N GLN A 135 -9.92 -3.40 -19.73
CA GLN A 135 -8.80 -2.85 -20.48
C GLN A 135 -8.52 -1.40 -20.13
N ALA A 136 -9.55 -0.56 -20.07
CA ALA A 136 -9.40 0.85 -19.71
C ALA A 136 -8.82 1.02 -18.30
N SER A 137 -9.31 0.25 -17.33
CA SER A 137 -8.82 0.31 -15.95
C SER A 137 -7.37 -0.19 -15.83
N MET A 138 -6.98 -1.21 -16.60
CA MET A 138 -5.59 -1.68 -16.66
C MET A 138 -4.66 -0.64 -17.31
N ALA A 139 -5.10 -0.04 -18.42
CA ALA A 139 -4.33 0.98 -19.12
C ALA A 139 -4.13 2.24 -18.26
N GLU A 140 -5.14 2.65 -17.50
CA GLU A 140 -5.05 3.73 -16.51
C GLU A 140 -3.97 3.45 -15.47
N ARG A 141 -4.02 2.27 -14.81
CA ARG A 141 -3.00 1.88 -13.81
C ARG A 141 -1.59 1.89 -14.40
N ARG A 142 -1.42 1.26 -15.56
CA ARG A 142 -0.13 1.23 -16.26
C ARG A 142 0.40 2.63 -16.58
N SER A 143 -0.48 3.56 -16.96
CA SER A 143 -0.10 4.95 -17.23
C SER A 143 0.39 5.66 -15.97
N ILE A 144 -0.33 5.50 -14.85
CA ILE A 144 0.03 6.09 -13.56
C ILE A 144 1.36 5.52 -13.05
N ASP A 145 1.57 4.20 -13.18
CA ASP A 145 2.81 3.56 -12.76
C ASP A 145 4.01 4.03 -13.59
N ALA A 146 3.81 4.22 -14.90
CA ALA A 146 4.84 4.76 -15.79
C ALA A 146 5.17 6.23 -15.48
N GLU A 147 4.16 7.05 -15.19
CA GLU A 147 4.34 8.46 -14.78
C GLU A 147 5.15 8.54 -13.48
N ARG A 148 4.75 7.80 -12.45
CA ARG A 148 5.49 7.74 -11.17
C ARG A 148 6.93 7.27 -11.36
N ALA A 149 7.13 6.24 -12.17
CA ALA A 149 8.47 5.74 -12.49
C ALA A 149 9.38 6.79 -13.12
N VAL A 150 8.85 7.66 -13.97
CA VAL A 150 9.59 8.76 -14.59
C VAL A 150 9.83 9.88 -13.59
N ASP A 151 8.83 10.25 -12.78
CA ASP A 151 8.97 11.25 -11.73
C ASP A 151 10.04 10.84 -10.71
N ASP A 152 10.03 9.60 -10.23
CA ASP A 152 11.02 9.09 -9.28
C ASP A 152 12.43 9.13 -9.87
N LEU A 153 12.58 8.75 -11.14
CA LEU A 153 13.85 8.85 -11.85
C LEU A 153 14.33 10.30 -11.95
N LYS A 154 13.45 11.22 -12.36
CA LYS A 154 13.81 12.64 -12.53
C LYS A 154 14.08 13.33 -11.21
N LYS A 155 13.39 12.94 -10.13
CA LYS A 155 13.67 13.37 -8.76
C LYS A 155 15.04 12.87 -8.30
N ALA A 156 15.38 11.60 -8.56
CA ALA A 156 16.71 11.07 -8.24
C ALA A 156 17.81 11.81 -9.03
N GLU A 157 17.67 11.96 -10.35
CA GLU A 157 18.61 12.74 -11.16
C GLU A 157 18.78 14.18 -10.65
N PHE A 158 17.68 14.82 -10.26
CA PHE A 158 17.69 16.17 -9.69
C PHE A 158 18.42 16.27 -8.36
N MET A 159 18.42 15.22 -7.53
CA MET A 159 19.06 15.24 -6.21
C MET A 159 20.53 14.79 -6.24
N ALA A 160 21.01 14.21 -7.33
CA ALA A 160 22.33 13.59 -7.41
C ALA A 160 23.49 14.57 -7.15
N ASP A 161 23.34 15.84 -7.53
CA ASP A 161 24.34 16.89 -7.31
C ASP A 161 24.24 17.60 -5.95
N LYS A 162 23.28 17.19 -5.10
CA LYS A 162 22.98 17.78 -3.78
C LYS A 162 23.42 16.90 -2.62
N VAL A 163 24.13 15.80 -2.90
CA VAL A 163 24.59 14.86 -1.86
C VAL A 163 25.48 15.59 -0.86
N GLY A 164 25.16 15.43 0.43
CA GLY A 164 25.81 16.11 1.54
C GLY A 164 25.08 17.36 2.04
N GLU A 165 24.10 17.88 1.30
CA GLU A 165 23.29 19.02 1.73
C GLU A 165 22.24 18.63 2.77
N GLU A 166 21.80 19.62 3.55
CA GLU A 166 20.77 19.49 4.58
C GLU A 166 19.47 20.13 4.12
N PHE A 167 18.35 19.49 4.43
CA PHE A 167 17.03 19.93 4.01
C PHE A 167 16.03 19.91 5.16
N ASP A 168 15.14 20.90 5.17
CA ASP A 168 13.89 20.81 5.91
C ASP A 168 12.98 19.82 5.19
N ALA A 169 12.37 18.91 5.94
CA ALA A 169 11.51 17.86 5.42
C ALA A 169 10.33 17.62 6.34
N VAL A 170 9.31 16.96 5.79
CA VAL A 170 8.13 16.49 6.54
C VAL A 170 8.04 14.98 6.40
N VAL A 171 7.78 14.27 7.49
CA VAL A 171 7.53 12.82 7.43
C VAL A 171 6.29 12.56 6.57
N SER A 172 6.44 11.88 5.44
CA SER A 172 5.32 11.53 4.55
C SER A 172 4.82 10.11 4.76
N GLY A 173 5.64 9.23 5.35
CA GLY A 173 5.28 7.86 5.65
C GLY A 173 6.16 7.23 6.72
N VAL A 174 5.60 6.26 7.44
CA VAL A 174 6.32 5.52 8.48
C VAL A 174 6.11 4.03 8.26
N THR A 175 7.19 3.26 8.38
CA THR A 175 7.22 1.81 8.19
C THR A 175 8.08 1.14 9.26
N SER A 176 8.11 -0.19 9.29
CA SER A 176 8.96 -0.95 10.22
C SER A 176 10.46 -0.80 10.00
N PHE A 177 10.89 -0.46 8.78
CA PHE A 177 12.32 -0.34 8.41
C PHE A 177 12.80 1.12 8.36
N GLY A 178 11.94 2.10 8.60
CA GLY A 178 12.31 3.51 8.54
C GLY A 178 11.12 4.42 8.25
N MET A 179 11.43 5.68 7.93
CA MET A 179 10.43 6.69 7.57
C MET A 179 10.76 7.33 6.23
N PHE A 180 9.72 7.60 5.46
CA PHE A 180 9.80 8.42 4.27
C PHE A 180 9.63 9.88 4.66
N VAL A 181 10.48 10.72 4.09
CA VAL A 181 10.49 12.16 4.30
C VAL A 181 10.32 12.84 2.95
N ALA A 182 9.42 13.82 2.89
CA ALA A 182 9.16 14.63 1.72
C ALA A 182 9.76 16.02 1.91
N LEU A 183 10.50 16.47 0.90
CA LEU A 183 11.02 17.83 0.82
C LEU A 183 9.94 18.79 0.27
N PRO A 184 10.07 20.12 0.48
CA PRO A 184 9.14 21.11 -0.08
C PRO A 184 9.01 21.05 -1.62
N ASN A 185 10.03 20.54 -2.32
CA ASN A 185 10.03 20.35 -3.77
C ASN A 185 9.42 19.01 -4.22
N THR A 186 8.72 18.29 -3.33
CA THR A 186 8.04 16.99 -3.58
C THR A 186 8.95 15.78 -3.78
N VAL A 187 10.26 15.94 -3.63
CA VAL A 187 11.19 14.81 -3.56
C VAL A 187 10.90 14.04 -2.28
N GLU A 188 10.72 12.73 -2.40
CA GLU A 188 10.63 11.83 -1.25
C GLU A 188 11.91 11.00 -1.17
N GLY A 189 12.35 10.71 0.05
CA GLY A 189 13.45 9.79 0.30
C GLY A 189 13.30 9.06 1.62
N LEU A 190 14.17 8.08 1.84
CA LEU A 190 14.10 7.17 2.97
C LEU A 190 15.14 7.52 4.02
N VAL A 191 14.68 7.69 5.26
CA VAL A 191 15.55 7.57 6.45
C VAL A 191 15.42 6.14 6.97
N HIS A 192 16.39 5.30 6.63
CA HIS A 192 16.41 3.92 7.11
C HIS A 192 16.68 3.86 8.61
N ILE A 193 16.02 2.95 9.33
CA ILE A 193 16.09 2.84 10.79
C ILE A 193 17.52 2.64 11.31
N THR A 194 18.39 1.99 10.54
CA THR A 194 19.81 1.79 10.91
C THR A 194 20.63 3.07 10.89
N ARG A 195 20.16 4.12 10.21
CA ARG A 195 20.79 5.46 10.21
C ARG A 195 20.31 6.32 11.38
N MET A 196 19.29 5.89 12.12
CA MET A 196 18.80 6.55 13.33
C MET A 196 19.59 6.05 14.54
N THR A 197 20.79 6.60 14.73
CA THR A 197 21.81 6.05 15.66
C THR A 197 21.65 6.48 17.12
N ASP A 198 20.69 7.34 17.43
CA ASP A 198 20.48 7.91 18.77
C ASP A 198 19.68 6.98 19.71
N ASP A 199 18.90 6.06 19.15
CA ASP A 199 18.06 5.11 19.89
C ASP A 199 17.73 3.85 19.07
N TYR A 200 17.12 2.86 19.72
CA TYR A 200 16.42 1.76 19.04
C TYR A 200 14.97 2.13 18.80
N TYR A 201 14.54 2.19 17.55
CA TYR A 201 13.17 2.54 17.19
C TYR A 201 12.31 1.30 16.96
N SER A 202 11.06 1.37 17.42
CA SER A 202 10.03 0.36 17.18
C SER A 202 8.86 0.97 16.42
N PHE A 203 8.37 0.26 15.41
CA PHE A 203 7.19 0.68 14.65
C PHE A 203 5.90 0.23 15.34
N ILE A 204 5.03 1.19 15.62
CA ILE A 204 3.70 0.97 16.18
C ILE A 204 2.68 1.12 15.05
N ASP A 205 2.31 0.00 14.43
CA ASP A 205 1.44 -0.04 13.25
C ASP A 205 0.09 0.66 13.48
N SER A 206 -0.55 0.40 14.62
CA SER A 206 -1.84 0.99 15.00
C SER A 206 -1.80 2.52 15.19
N GLN A 207 -0.61 3.10 15.28
CA GLN A 207 -0.39 4.53 15.49
C GLN A 207 0.43 5.16 14.37
N MET A 208 0.82 4.37 13.36
CA MET A 208 1.69 4.81 12.25
C MET A 208 2.90 5.63 12.73
N ALA A 209 3.58 5.13 13.76
CA ALA A 209 4.64 5.87 14.46
C ALA A 209 5.90 5.02 14.66
N LEU A 210 7.07 5.64 14.55
CA LEU A 210 8.35 5.08 15.02
C LEU A 210 8.67 5.69 16.37
N VAL A 211 8.92 4.85 17.37
CA VAL A 211 9.12 5.28 18.77
C VAL A 211 10.43 4.74 19.31
N GLY A 212 11.29 5.63 19.81
CA GLY A 212 12.55 5.28 20.46
C GLY A 212 12.33 4.57 21.80
N GLU A 213 13.04 3.47 22.05
CA GLU A 213 12.89 2.68 23.27
C GLU A 213 13.33 3.46 24.52
N ARG A 214 14.45 4.19 24.45
CA ARG A 214 15.06 4.90 25.58
C ARG A 214 14.63 6.36 25.64
N THR A 215 14.78 7.07 24.53
CA THR A 215 14.54 8.51 24.39
C THR A 215 13.05 8.85 24.30
N LYS A 216 12.22 7.86 23.96
CA LYS A 216 10.79 8.03 23.65
C LYS A 216 10.50 8.97 22.47
N ARG A 217 11.53 9.40 21.72
CA ARG A 217 11.39 10.20 20.50
C ARG A 217 10.44 9.50 19.54
N THR A 218 9.51 10.26 18.99
CA THR A 218 8.38 9.72 18.25
C THR A 218 8.27 10.43 16.91
N TYR A 219 8.44 9.66 15.82
CA TYR A 219 8.29 10.12 14.45
C TYR A 219 6.95 9.67 13.87
N ARG A 220 6.16 10.63 13.38
CA ARG A 220 4.82 10.43 12.79
C ARG A 220 4.67 11.25 11.52
N ILE A 221 3.75 10.81 10.66
CA ILE A 221 3.37 11.52 9.43
C ILE A 221 2.95 12.96 9.77
N GLY A 222 3.44 13.93 8.99
CA GLY A 222 3.15 15.36 9.16
C GLY A 222 4.14 16.11 10.03
N GLN A 223 5.05 15.44 10.75
CA GLN A 223 6.06 16.11 11.54
C GLN A 223 7.19 16.68 10.68
N SER A 224 7.55 17.93 10.96
CA SER A 224 8.74 18.57 10.38
C SER A 224 10.01 18.09 11.07
N LEU A 225 11.07 17.91 10.29
CA LEU A 225 12.39 17.53 10.77
C LEU A 225 13.46 18.02 9.79
N ARG A 226 14.73 17.93 10.18
CA ARG A 226 15.85 18.14 9.26
C ARG A 226 16.53 16.83 8.90
N VAL A 227 16.89 16.71 7.64
CA VAL A 227 17.60 15.56 7.09
C VAL A 227 18.82 15.99 6.33
N LYS A 228 19.81 15.11 6.24
CA LYS A 228 20.97 15.26 5.37
C LYS A 228 20.88 14.24 4.25
N LEU A 229 21.07 14.68 3.00
CA LEU A 229 21.13 13.77 1.87
C LEU A 229 22.45 13.01 1.89
N ASP A 230 22.38 11.69 2.08
CA ASP A 230 23.58 10.86 2.19
C ASP A 230 23.95 10.19 0.87
N ASN A 231 22.95 9.76 0.11
CA ASN A 231 23.16 9.00 -1.13
C ASN A 231 21.97 9.17 -2.07
N VAL A 232 22.25 9.10 -3.37
CA VAL A 232 21.23 9.02 -4.42
C VAL A 232 21.64 7.91 -5.38
N ASP A 233 20.76 6.92 -5.54
CA ASP A 233 20.91 5.85 -6.53
C ASP A 233 19.92 6.12 -7.67
N ILE A 234 20.43 6.60 -8.81
CA ILE A 234 19.60 6.94 -9.98
C ILE A 234 19.02 5.67 -10.62
N ASP A 235 19.78 4.58 -10.64
CA ASP A 235 19.35 3.33 -11.27
C ASP A 235 18.20 2.69 -10.49
N GLN A 236 18.28 2.72 -9.15
CA GLN A 236 17.20 2.28 -8.26
C GLN A 236 16.15 3.36 -8.00
N ARG A 237 16.38 4.61 -8.42
CA ARG A 237 15.52 5.78 -8.18
C ARG A 237 15.29 6.03 -6.69
N GLN A 238 16.35 5.85 -5.89
CA GLN A 238 16.32 5.96 -4.44
C GLN A 238 17.09 7.19 -3.98
N VAL A 239 16.53 7.86 -2.97
CA VAL A 239 17.13 9.00 -2.28
C VAL A 239 17.21 8.63 -0.81
N ASP A 240 18.42 8.53 -0.28
CA ASP A 240 18.67 8.12 1.10
C ASP A 240 19.06 9.32 1.95
N PHE A 241 18.35 9.47 3.07
CA PHE A 241 18.60 10.52 4.04
C PHE A 241 19.11 9.95 5.36
N SER A 242 19.89 10.75 6.09
CA SER A 242 20.08 10.59 7.53
C SER A 242 19.28 11.65 8.28
N LEU A 243 18.81 11.28 9.46
CA LEU A 243 18.14 12.21 10.37
C LEU A 243 19.19 13.11 11.04
N ILE A 244 18.94 14.41 11.05
CA ILE A 244 19.69 15.35 11.89
C ILE A 244 18.95 15.42 13.24
N PRO A 245 19.58 15.05 14.36
CA PRO A 245 18.92 15.06 15.66
C PRO A 245 18.45 16.47 16.06
N ASP A 246 17.22 16.55 16.56
CA ASP A 246 16.65 17.77 17.15
C ASP A 246 16.26 17.50 18.60
N GLU A 247 16.71 18.36 19.52
CA GLU A 247 16.35 18.29 20.94
C GLU A 247 14.85 18.46 21.17
N ASN A 248 14.15 19.17 20.27
CA ASN A 248 12.71 19.41 20.33
C ASN A 248 11.88 18.29 19.72
N THR A 249 12.50 17.17 19.31
CA THR A 249 11.77 16.02 18.77
C THR A 249 10.69 15.56 19.76
N PRO A 250 9.41 15.48 19.36
CA PRO A 250 8.33 15.06 20.23
C PRO A 250 8.59 13.68 20.84
N THR A 251 8.23 13.52 22.12
CA THR A 251 8.32 12.23 22.83
C THR A 251 6.92 11.68 23.12
N SER A 252 6.80 10.35 23.20
CA SER A 252 5.53 9.72 23.58
C SER A 252 5.71 8.38 24.29
N ASP A 253 4.74 8.04 25.14
CA ASP A 253 4.67 6.73 25.80
C ASP A 253 4.08 5.63 24.92
N LEU A 254 4.05 5.83 23.60
CA LEU A 254 3.56 4.83 22.65
C LEU A 254 4.38 3.53 22.65
N GLY A 255 5.59 3.54 23.21
CA GLY A 255 6.41 2.34 23.41
C GLY A 255 5.70 1.23 24.20
N LYS A 256 4.65 1.55 24.97
CA LYS A 256 3.81 0.54 25.65
C LYS A 256 3.04 -0.38 24.69
N PHE A 257 2.83 0.05 23.45
CA PHE A 257 2.12 -0.71 22.42
C PHE A 257 3.02 -1.62 21.58
N VAL A 258 4.33 -1.62 21.83
CA VAL A 258 5.24 -2.60 21.22
C VAL A 258 4.82 -3.99 21.71
N LYS A 259 4.26 -4.81 20.81
CA LYS A 259 4.00 -6.22 21.10
C LYS A 259 5.34 -6.86 21.46
N LYS A 260 5.46 -7.37 22.69
CA LYS A 260 6.61 -8.17 23.13
C LYS A 260 6.57 -9.55 22.48
N GLU A 261 6.60 -9.63 21.17
CA GLU A 261 6.85 -10.88 20.44
C GLU A 261 8.33 -10.91 20.06
N ASP A 262 9.02 -11.97 20.47
CA ASP A 262 10.45 -12.29 20.22
C ASP A 262 11.55 -11.59 21.04
N ARG A 263 11.31 -11.31 22.33
CA ARG A 263 12.40 -11.25 23.34
C ARG A 263 12.60 -12.58 24.10
N ARG A 264 12.34 -13.73 23.47
CA ARG A 264 12.81 -15.02 24.00
C ARG A 264 14.26 -15.26 23.54
N GLU A 265 15.17 -14.94 24.46
CA GLU A 265 16.52 -15.51 24.60
C GLU A 265 17.46 -15.46 23.38
N ARG A 266 18.00 -14.28 23.08
CA ARG A 266 19.42 -14.22 22.69
C ARG A 266 20.26 -14.07 23.96
N ARG A 267 20.44 -15.18 24.69
CA ARG A 267 21.51 -15.26 25.70
C ARG A 267 22.85 -15.12 24.97
N PRO A 268 23.81 -14.34 25.49
CA PRO A 268 25.17 -14.37 24.97
C PRO A 268 25.71 -15.78 25.21
N ASN A 269 26.28 -16.39 24.17
CA ASN A 269 26.90 -17.71 24.23
C ASN A 269 28.17 -17.61 25.09
N GLY A 270 27.99 -17.62 26.41
CA GLY A 270 29.06 -17.64 27.40
C GLY A 270 29.53 -19.07 27.63
N ASN A 271 30.79 -19.33 27.29
CA ASN A 271 31.68 -20.34 27.87
C ASN A 271 31.06 -21.71 28.24
N LYS A 272 31.28 -22.69 27.36
CA LYS A 272 31.34 -24.12 27.75
C LYS A 272 32.70 -24.40 28.40
N PRO A 273 32.77 -24.92 29.64
CA PRO A 273 33.93 -25.66 30.10
C PRO A 273 33.70 -27.18 29.97
N GLY A 274 34.74 -27.89 29.55
CA GLY A 274 35.04 -29.24 30.04
C GLY A 274 34.46 -30.41 29.26
N PHE A 275 35.27 -30.95 28.34
CA PHE A 275 35.28 -32.38 28.05
C PHE A 275 35.68 -33.13 29.33
N GLY A 276 34.81 -34.02 29.81
CA GLY A 276 35.05 -34.89 30.96
C GLY A 276 34.53 -36.29 30.64
N ASN A 277 35.45 -37.18 30.36
CA ASN A 277 35.27 -38.61 30.10
C ASN A 277 34.95 -39.35 31.42
N ASN A 278 33.95 -40.25 31.44
CA ASN A 278 34.01 -41.56 32.12
C ASN A 278 32.65 -42.31 32.08
N ASN A 279 32.60 -43.28 31.18
CA ASN A 279 32.30 -44.70 31.40
C ASN A 279 31.55 -45.11 32.69
N HIS A 280 30.40 -45.81 32.58
CA HIS A 280 30.12 -47.16 33.14
C HIS A 280 28.65 -47.58 32.96
N GLY A 281 28.43 -48.81 32.46
CA GLY A 281 27.29 -49.67 32.84
C GLY A 281 26.13 -49.85 31.84
N GLY A 282 26.18 -50.91 31.00
CA GLY A 282 24.96 -51.54 30.44
C GLY A 282 24.34 -52.55 31.43
N PRO A 283 23.49 -53.52 31.01
CA PRO A 283 22.77 -53.69 29.74
C PRO A 283 21.30 -54.21 29.88
N ASN A 284 20.46 -54.11 28.83
CA ASN A 284 19.50 -55.16 28.37
C ASN A 284 18.73 -54.69 27.11
N ARG A 285 18.84 -55.36 25.95
CA ARG A 285 17.95 -56.44 25.39
C ARG A 285 16.45 -56.03 25.40
N ASN A 286 15.66 -56.13 24.33
CA ASN A 286 15.68 -57.01 23.16
C ASN A 286 14.62 -56.55 22.12
N GLN A 287 14.86 -56.83 20.82
CA GLN A 287 13.89 -57.23 19.74
C GLN A 287 12.72 -56.27 19.39
N HIS A 288 12.29 -56.03 18.13
CA HIS A 288 12.27 -56.86 16.92
C HIS A 288 12.07 -56.01 15.64
N ASN A 289 12.49 -56.59 14.51
CA ASN A 289 12.29 -56.15 13.13
C ASN A 289 10.81 -56.08 12.70
N ASN A 290 10.47 -55.15 11.80
CA ASN A 290 10.11 -55.52 10.42
C ASN A 290 9.83 -54.31 9.52
N ARG A 291 10.61 -54.20 8.44
CA ARG A 291 10.21 -53.59 7.16
C ARG A 291 9.60 -54.69 6.28
N PRO A 292 8.88 -54.31 5.22
CA PRO A 292 9.45 -54.61 3.91
C PRO A 292 9.40 -53.45 2.92
N ARG A 293 10.27 -53.57 1.91
CA ARG A 293 10.54 -52.64 0.81
C ARG A 293 9.85 -53.12 -0.49
N LYS A 294 9.51 -52.14 -1.34
CA LYS A 294 9.64 -52.10 -2.83
C LYS A 294 8.63 -52.94 -3.66
N PRO A 295 8.40 -52.66 -4.98
CA PRO A 295 9.41 -52.26 -5.98
C PRO A 295 9.06 -51.20 -7.04
N ALA A 296 10.07 -50.92 -7.87
CA ALA A 296 10.14 -49.97 -8.97
C ALA A 296 9.91 -50.65 -10.34
N GLY A 297 9.50 -49.87 -11.35
CA GLY A 297 9.50 -50.21 -12.78
C GLY A 297 9.14 -48.98 -13.63
N ALA A 298 9.91 -48.72 -14.70
CA ALA A 298 10.04 -47.48 -15.48
C ALA A 298 9.23 -47.51 -16.83
N PRO A 299 9.57 -46.75 -17.91
CA PRO A 299 9.61 -45.29 -18.18
C PRO A 299 8.81 -44.85 -19.46
N HIS A 300 9.07 -43.62 -19.98
CA HIS A 300 8.63 -42.94 -21.24
C HIS A 300 7.37 -42.05 -21.14
N GLN A 301 7.24 -40.84 -21.71
CA GLN A 301 7.80 -40.22 -22.92
C GLN A 301 7.78 -38.67 -22.79
N GLY A 302 8.78 -37.98 -23.36
CA GLY A 302 8.84 -36.53 -23.43
C GLY A 302 7.96 -35.91 -24.52
N LYS A 303 7.63 -34.63 -24.37
CA LYS A 303 7.18 -33.76 -25.46
C LYS A 303 7.95 -32.45 -25.44
N HIS A 304 8.79 -32.29 -26.46
CA HIS A 304 9.39 -31.03 -26.88
C HIS A 304 8.31 -30.07 -27.40
N TYR A 305 8.35 -28.80 -26.96
CA TYR A 305 7.73 -27.70 -27.69
C TYR A 305 8.74 -27.14 -28.68
N ASN A 306 8.42 -27.23 -29.97
CA ASN A 306 9.22 -26.71 -31.06
C ASN A 306 8.63 -25.38 -31.53
N ALA A 307 9.44 -24.34 -31.51
CA ALA A 307 9.11 -23.02 -32.05
C ALA A 307 9.19 -23.05 -33.59
N LYS A 308 8.12 -22.65 -34.27
CA LYS A 308 8.17 -22.31 -35.70
C LYS A 308 7.90 -20.82 -35.88
N ARG A 309 8.95 -20.12 -36.30
CA ARG A 309 8.87 -18.87 -37.04
C ARG A 309 8.13 -19.15 -38.36
N GLY A 310 7.15 -18.32 -38.67
CA GLY A 310 6.49 -18.26 -39.97
C GLY A 310 6.50 -16.82 -40.44
N THR A 311 7.36 -16.54 -41.41
CA THR A 311 7.28 -15.39 -42.31
C THR A 311 6.07 -15.54 -43.22
N LYS A 312 5.19 -14.54 -43.24
CA LYS A 312 4.64 -13.87 -44.42
C LYS A 312 3.94 -12.59 -43.96
#